data_AF-X1KM00-F1
#
_entry.id   AF-X1KM00-F1
#
_cell.length_a   1.000
_cell.length_b   1.000
_cell.length_c   1.000
_cell.angle_alpha   90.00
_cell.angle_beta   90.00
_cell.angle_gamma   90.00
#
_symmetry.space_group_name_H-M   'P 1'
#
loop_
_entity.id
_entity.type
_entity.pdbx_description
1 polymer ?
#
loop_
_entity_poly.entity_id
_entity_poly.type
_entity_poly.pdbx_seq_one_letter_code
_entity_poly.pdbx_strand_id
1 'polypeptide(L)'
;MAFPLKPTNNSENFFSKSLTDKYLLKYEVVLKLDPPQMAEKEDLKLVEKYTPRLFTNPKEFFKLKDLVVVIHPEKPVIAYNLFWEDDIDYPGDNDPSDHEVAWIEFNKNKGEVTGVYTYFHKAILSTEEAVKDANLHNQRARINVEWGGHGSLPLRWEKLPISCITLPIIKTKIRTSKKPIIPATTFFLLTII
;
A
#
# COMPACT_ATOMS: atom_id res chain seq x y z
N MET A 1 13.48 -46.09 0.02
CA MET A 1 12.28 -46.30 -0.83
C MET A 1 11.46 -45.03 -0.76
N ALA A 2 11.37 -44.28 -1.85
CA ALA A 2 10.52 -43.11 -1.97
C ALA A 2 9.69 -43.29 -3.24
N PHE A 3 8.37 -43.22 -3.08
CA PHE A 3 7.39 -43.40 -4.15
C PHE A 3 7.37 -42.15 -5.05
N PRO A 4 7.24 -42.28 -6.37
CA PRO A 4 6.94 -41.14 -7.22
C PRO A 4 5.47 -40.76 -7.07
N LEU A 5 5.21 -39.51 -6.64
CA LEU A 5 3.88 -38.92 -6.74
C LEU A 5 3.58 -38.64 -8.22
N LYS A 6 2.52 -39.26 -8.73
CA LYS A 6 1.97 -38.94 -10.07
C LYS A 6 1.47 -37.49 -10.10
N PRO A 7 1.62 -36.78 -11.22
CA PRO A 7 1.04 -35.45 -11.38
C PRO A 7 -0.48 -35.57 -11.49
N THR A 8 -1.22 -34.93 -10.59
CA THR A 8 -2.68 -34.82 -10.65
C THR A 8 -3.09 -33.45 -11.20
N ASN A 9 -3.64 -33.49 -12.41
CA ASN A 9 -4.64 -32.60 -13.02
C ASN A 9 -4.45 -31.07 -12.99
N ASN A 10 -4.05 -30.54 -14.16
CA ASN A 10 -4.00 -29.14 -14.59
C ASN A 10 -5.38 -28.46 -14.77
N SER A 11 -6.28 -28.47 -13.78
CA SER A 11 -7.54 -27.71 -13.87
C SER A 11 -7.55 -26.41 -13.07
N GLU A 12 -6.69 -26.25 -12.06
CA GLU A 12 -6.68 -25.04 -11.22
C GLU A 12 -5.83 -23.90 -11.81
N ASN A 13 -4.81 -24.22 -12.61
CA ASN A 13 -3.95 -23.23 -13.29
C ASN A 13 -4.58 -22.52 -14.50
N PHE A 14 -5.74 -22.99 -14.99
CA PHE A 14 -6.40 -22.36 -16.14
C PHE A 14 -7.30 -21.19 -15.72
N PHE A 15 -7.87 -21.24 -14.52
CA PHE A 15 -8.78 -20.20 -14.03
C PHE A 15 -8.03 -18.96 -13.53
N SER A 16 -6.93 -19.11 -12.80
CA SER A 16 -6.13 -17.97 -12.30
C SER A 16 -5.53 -17.16 -13.45
N LYS A 17 -4.86 -17.83 -14.40
CA LYS A 17 -4.27 -17.19 -15.58
C LYS A 17 -5.31 -16.45 -16.44
N SER A 18 -6.50 -17.04 -16.62
CA SER A 18 -7.57 -16.41 -17.41
C SER A 18 -8.18 -15.16 -16.74
N LEU A 19 -8.18 -15.11 -15.40
CA LEU A 19 -8.66 -13.95 -14.65
C LEU A 19 -7.64 -12.82 -14.75
N THR A 20 -6.36 -13.10 -14.56
CA THR A 20 -5.27 -12.13 -14.69
C THR A 20 -5.23 -11.53 -16.10
N ASP A 21 -5.33 -12.37 -17.14
CA ASP A 21 -5.37 -11.90 -18.54
C ASP A 21 -6.59 -11.01 -18.81
N LYS A 22 -7.77 -11.37 -18.26
CA LYS A 22 -9.00 -10.60 -18.40
C LYS A 22 -8.94 -9.24 -17.70
N TYR A 23 -8.26 -9.13 -16.56
CA TYR A 23 -8.07 -7.86 -15.87
C TYR A 23 -6.94 -7.03 -16.48
N LEU A 24 -5.89 -7.65 -16.99
CA LEU A 24 -4.81 -6.98 -17.72
C LEU A 24 -5.33 -6.29 -18.99
N LEU A 25 -6.17 -6.98 -19.77
CA LEU A 25 -6.87 -6.41 -20.93
C LEU A 25 -7.71 -5.18 -20.57
N LYS A 26 -8.38 -5.20 -19.41
CA LYS A 26 -9.14 -4.03 -18.93
C LYS A 26 -8.24 -2.91 -18.47
N TYR A 27 -7.13 -3.24 -17.82
CA TYR A 27 -6.15 -2.27 -17.36
C TYR A 27 -5.48 -1.54 -18.53
N GLU A 28 -5.11 -2.25 -19.59
CA GLU A 28 -4.60 -1.62 -20.83
C GLU A 28 -5.62 -0.66 -21.46
N VAL A 29 -6.91 -1.00 -21.44
CA VAL A 29 -7.98 -0.10 -21.91
C VAL A 29 -8.09 1.13 -21.02
N VAL A 30 -8.00 0.97 -19.69
CA VAL A 30 -8.01 2.09 -18.74
C VAL A 30 -6.81 3.01 -18.98
N LEU A 31 -5.59 2.47 -19.11
CA LEU A 31 -4.40 3.27 -19.40
C LEU A 31 -4.45 3.97 -20.77
N LYS A 32 -5.20 3.44 -21.75
CA LYS A 32 -5.44 4.14 -23.02
C LYS A 32 -6.46 5.28 -22.88
N LEU A 33 -7.46 5.11 -22.01
CA LEU A 33 -8.49 6.11 -21.76
C LEU A 33 -7.99 7.24 -20.86
N ASP A 34 -7.10 6.93 -19.93
CA ASP A 34 -6.48 7.86 -19.00
C ASP A 34 -4.97 7.58 -18.92
N PRO A 35 -4.19 8.04 -19.93
CA PRO A 35 -2.77 7.74 -20.00
C PRO A 35 -2.04 8.39 -18.82
N PRO A 36 -1.02 7.70 -18.24
CA PRO A 36 -0.18 8.28 -17.22
C PRO A 36 0.37 9.63 -17.67
N GLN A 37 0.14 10.66 -16.87
CA GLN A 37 0.64 11.99 -17.15
C GLN A 37 1.99 12.17 -16.48
N MET A 38 2.90 12.88 -17.16
CA MET A 38 4.14 13.30 -16.51
C MET A 38 3.83 14.27 -15.38
N ALA A 39 4.46 14.04 -14.23
CA ALA A 39 4.38 14.95 -13.10
C ALA A 39 4.89 16.34 -13.49
N GLU A 40 4.17 17.38 -13.09
CA GLU A 40 4.71 18.74 -13.14
C GLU A 40 5.88 18.88 -12.16
N LYS A 41 6.79 19.82 -12.42
CA LYS A 41 7.98 20.02 -11.57
C LYS A 41 7.61 20.37 -10.14
N GLU A 42 6.51 21.10 -9.96
CA GLU A 42 5.96 21.49 -8.67
C GLU A 42 5.45 20.29 -7.88
N ASP A 43 4.79 19.34 -8.56
CA ASP A 43 4.29 18.10 -7.96
C ASP A 43 5.46 17.22 -7.50
N LEU A 44 6.51 17.09 -8.33
CA LEU A 44 7.71 16.34 -7.96
C LEU A 44 8.38 16.92 -6.72
N LYS A 45 8.54 18.25 -6.65
CA LYS A 45 9.10 18.92 -5.46
C LYS A 45 8.24 18.69 -4.21
N LEU A 46 6.93 18.72 -4.38
CA LEU A 46 5.98 18.49 -3.29
C LEU A 46 6.11 17.07 -2.76
N VAL A 47 6.11 16.08 -3.66
CA VAL A 47 6.29 14.67 -3.33
C VAL A 47 7.64 14.43 -2.67
N GLU A 48 8.73 14.94 -3.25
CA GLU A 48 10.08 14.76 -2.70
C GLU A 48 10.21 15.32 -1.28
N LYS A 49 9.62 16.50 -1.03
CA LYS A 49 9.61 17.12 0.30
C LYS A 49 8.97 16.24 1.37
N TYR A 50 7.83 15.63 1.05
CA TYR A 50 7.05 14.84 2.00
C TYR A 50 7.31 13.33 1.90
N THR A 51 8.31 12.91 1.11
CA THR A 51 8.60 11.49 0.90
C THR A 51 9.02 10.83 2.22
N PRO A 52 8.35 9.75 2.64
CA PRO A 52 8.70 9.04 3.87
C PRO A 52 10.13 8.48 3.84
N ARG A 53 10.71 8.31 5.02
CA ARG A 53 11.92 7.53 5.25
C ARG A 53 11.48 6.13 5.67
N LEU A 54 11.73 5.14 4.82
CA LEU A 54 11.44 3.73 5.11
C LEU A 54 12.60 3.15 5.93
N PHE A 55 12.27 2.50 7.04
CA PHE A 55 13.21 1.80 7.91
C PHE A 55 12.92 0.31 7.84
N THR A 56 13.66 -0.37 6.96
CA THR A 56 13.62 -1.83 6.79
C THR A 56 14.70 -2.50 7.63
N ASN A 57 14.54 -3.80 7.87
CA ASN A 57 15.62 -4.62 8.40
C ASN A 57 16.75 -4.74 7.34
N PRO A 58 18.04 -4.59 7.70
CA PRO A 58 19.15 -4.80 6.76
C PRO A 58 19.21 -6.20 6.13
N LYS A 59 18.52 -7.19 6.72
CA LYS A 59 18.37 -8.56 6.21
C LYS A 59 16.99 -8.81 5.58
N GLU A 60 16.30 -7.76 5.17
CA GLU A 60 15.09 -7.89 4.37
C GLU A 60 15.41 -8.56 3.04
N PHE A 61 14.67 -9.61 2.71
CA PHE A 61 14.88 -10.40 1.51
C PHE A 61 14.06 -9.87 0.34
N PHE A 62 12.87 -9.35 0.62
CA PHE A 62 11.93 -8.88 -0.37
C PHE A 62 12.15 -7.39 -0.63
N LYS A 63 12.43 -7.04 -1.88
CA LYS A 63 12.72 -5.66 -2.25
C LYS A 63 11.43 -4.86 -2.47
N LEU A 64 11.53 -3.55 -2.28
CA LEU A 64 10.53 -2.62 -2.82
C LEU A 64 10.69 -2.61 -4.34
N LYS A 65 9.69 -3.11 -5.07
CA LYS A 65 9.69 -3.21 -6.54
C LYS A 65 9.33 -1.89 -7.20
N ASP A 66 8.32 -1.22 -6.65
CA ASP A 66 7.72 -0.04 -7.25
C ASP A 66 7.11 0.87 -6.19
N LEU A 67 6.92 2.14 -6.56
CA LEU A 67 6.31 3.18 -5.75
C LEU A 67 5.38 4.01 -6.63
N VAL A 68 4.12 4.10 -6.22
CA VAL A 68 3.16 5.02 -6.84
C VAL A 68 2.76 6.09 -5.85
N VAL A 69 2.87 7.35 -6.27
CA VAL A 69 2.51 8.49 -5.44
C VAL A 69 1.20 9.08 -5.93
N VAL A 70 0.29 9.37 -5.01
CA VAL A 70 -1.01 9.98 -5.33
C VAL A 70 -1.18 11.24 -4.50
N ILE A 71 -1.16 12.39 -5.17
CA ILE A 71 -1.47 13.68 -4.55
C ILE A 71 -2.99 13.83 -4.55
N HIS A 72 -3.58 14.04 -3.37
CA HIS A 72 -5.03 14.24 -3.30
C HIS A 72 -5.40 15.57 -3.97
N PRO A 73 -6.43 15.63 -4.85
CA PRO A 73 -6.75 16.83 -5.64
C PRO A 73 -7.17 18.04 -4.77
N GLU A 74 -7.91 17.79 -3.69
CA GLU A 74 -8.44 18.86 -2.83
C GLU A 74 -7.70 19.00 -1.49
N LYS A 75 -7.52 17.88 -0.78
CA LYS A 75 -6.93 17.82 0.56
C LYS A 75 -5.41 17.84 0.52
N PRO A 76 -4.73 18.41 1.52
CA PRO A 76 -3.27 18.41 1.58
C PRO A 76 -2.73 17.08 2.11
N VAL A 77 -2.98 16.01 1.35
CA VAL A 77 -2.56 14.65 1.68
C VAL A 77 -1.89 14.04 0.47
N ILE A 78 -0.76 13.35 0.68
CA ILE A 78 -0.08 12.56 -0.34
C ILE A 78 -0.07 11.10 0.12
N ALA A 79 -0.52 10.20 -0.74
CA ALA A 79 -0.41 8.76 -0.54
C ALA A 79 0.83 8.22 -1.23
N TYR A 80 1.58 7.38 -0.53
CA TYR A 80 2.73 6.63 -1.03
C TYR A 80 2.36 5.16 -1.00
N ASN A 81 2.14 4.58 -2.18
CA ASN A 81 1.79 3.18 -2.38
C ASN A 81 3.07 2.39 -2.66
N LEU A 82 3.42 1.52 -1.74
CA LEU A 82 4.65 0.73 -1.73
C LEU A 82 4.31 -0.68 -2.21
N PHE A 83 5.02 -1.16 -3.24
CA PHE A 83 4.83 -2.51 -3.78
C PHE A 83 6.06 -3.37 -3.50
N TRP A 84 5.96 -4.29 -2.56
CA TRP A 84 7.04 -5.20 -2.17
C TRP A 84 7.03 -6.49 -2.97
N GLU A 85 8.14 -7.23 -3.02
CA GLU A 85 8.26 -8.44 -3.83
C GLU A 85 7.28 -9.56 -3.46
N ASP A 86 6.99 -9.76 -2.17
CA ASP A 86 6.16 -10.84 -1.63
C ASP A 86 5.84 -10.54 -0.14
N ASP A 87 4.95 -11.30 0.50
CA ASP A 87 4.69 -11.28 1.95
C ASP A 87 4.85 -12.70 2.54
N ILE A 88 5.71 -12.86 3.55
CA ILE A 88 5.99 -14.14 4.20
C ILE A 88 4.78 -14.76 4.90
N ASP A 89 3.78 -13.95 5.28
CA ASP A 89 2.57 -14.40 5.96
C ASP A 89 1.53 -14.98 4.97
N TYR A 90 1.65 -14.69 3.67
CA TYR A 90 0.76 -15.19 2.62
C TYR A 90 1.49 -15.88 1.45
N PRO A 91 2.38 -16.86 1.70
CA PRO A 91 3.12 -17.52 0.63
C PRO A 91 2.14 -18.33 -0.24
N GLY A 92 1.88 -17.85 -1.45
CA GLY A 92 1.07 -18.55 -2.45
C GLY A 92 -0.38 -18.06 -2.62
N ASP A 93 -0.72 -16.84 -2.19
CA ASP A 93 -1.95 -16.17 -2.64
C ASP A 93 -1.91 -15.77 -4.13
N ASN A 94 -0.73 -15.89 -4.74
CA ASN A 94 -0.43 -15.60 -6.15
C ASN A 94 -0.63 -14.11 -6.49
N ASP A 95 -0.60 -13.24 -5.49
CA ASP A 95 -0.48 -11.80 -5.69
C ASP A 95 0.96 -11.46 -6.13
N PRO A 96 1.14 -10.56 -7.10
CA PRO A 96 2.44 -10.28 -7.70
C PRO A 96 3.36 -9.41 -6.82
N SER A 97 2.81 -8.86 -5.75
CA SER A 97 3.44 -7.93 -4.81
C SER A 97 2.55 -7.72 -3.59
N ASP A 98 3.15 -7.56 -2.42
CA ASP A 98 2.45 -6.97 -1.28
C ASP A 98 2.28 -5.45 -1.46
N HIS A 99 1.10 -4.93 -1.11
CA HIS A 99 0.71 -3.53 -1.32
C HIS A 99 0.45 -2.82 0.00
N GLU A 100 1.38 -1.94 0.32
CA GLU A 100 1.37 -1.14 1.54
C GLU A 100 1.12 0.33 1.22
N VAL A 101 0.50 1.07 2.15
CA VAL A 101 0.18 2.49 1.93
C VAL A 101 0.52 3.34 3.14
N ALA A 102 1.24 4.44 2.90
CA ALA A 102 1.45 5.51 3.86
C ALA A 102 0.85 6.83 3.34
N TRP A 103 0.16 7.58 4.20
CA TRP A 103 -0.33 8.92 3.89
C TRP A 103 0.36 9.97 4.74
N ILE A 104 0.77 11.07 4.10
CA ILE A 104 1.32 12.24 4.76
C ILE A 104 0.37 13.41 4.55
N GLU A 105 -0.22 13.90 5.64
CA GLU A 105 -1.02 15.12 5.66
C GLU A 105 -0.13 16.29 6.09
N PHE A 106 -0.32 17.45 5.45
CA PHE A 106 0.47 18.65 5.70
C PHE A 106 -0.37 19.93 5.66
N ASN A 107 0.18 21.01 6.20
CA ASN A 107 -0.39 22.34 6.10
C ASN A 107 0.11 23.02 4.82
N LYS A 108 -0.77 23.36 3.86
CA LYS A 108 -0.37 24.01 2.59
C LYS A 108 0.38 25.34 2.79
N ASN A 109 0.07 26.08 3.87
CA ASN A 109 0.61 27.42 4.10
C ASN A 109 1.94 27.39 4.86
N LYS A 110 2.03 26.56 5.89
CA LYS A 110 3.22 26.48 6.76
C LYS A 110 4.21 25.41 6.32
N GLY A 111 3.75 24.45 5.52
CA GLY A 111 4.53 23.30 5.08
C GLY A 111 4.78 22.25 6.16
N GLU A 112 4.26 22.41 7.38
CA GLU A 112 4.39 21.43 8.46
C GLU A 112 3.57 20.16 8.17
N VAL A 113 4.10 19.00 8.54
CA VAL A 113 3.34 17.75 8.56
C VAL A 113 2.33 17.83 9.71
N THR A 114 1.08 17.48 9.44
CA THR A 114 -0.01 17.47 10.43
C THR A 114 -0.55 16.06 10.69
N GLY A 115 -0.27 15.11 9.80
CA GLY A 115 -0.70 13.73 9.94
C GLY A 115 0.27 12.76 9.26
N VAL A 116 0.48 11.62 9.90
CA VAL A 116 1.20 10.47 9.34
C VAL A 116 0.35 9.25 9.59
N TYR A 117 -0.07 8.59 8.52
CA TYR A 117 -0.97 7.45 8.57
C TYR A 117 -0.37 6.27 7.80
N THR A 118 -0.62 5.05 8.26
CA THR A 118 -0.33 3.84 7.50
C THR A 118 -1.53 2.93 7.46
N TYR A 119 -1.69 2.18 6.38
CA TYR A 119 -2.63 1.07 6.32
C TYR A 119 -1.94 -0.17 6.88
N PHE A 120 -2.56 -0.84 7.85
CA PHE A 120 -2.03 -2.05 8.44
C PHE A 120 -3.19 -2.99 8.77
N HIS A 121 -3.30 -4.12 8.08
CA HIS A 121 -4.30 -5.17 8.34
C HIS A 121 -5.74 -4.64 8.55
N LYS A 122 -6.23 -3.81 7.60
CA LYS A 122 -7.58 -3.17 7.64
C LYS A 122 -7.76 -2.08 8.69
N ALA A 123 -6.70 -1.67 9.37
CA ALA A 123 -6.68 -0.52 10.24
C ALA A 123 -5.88 0.63 9.60
N ILE A 124 -6.23 1.86 9.99
CA ILE A 124 -5.41 3.04 9.72
C ILE A 124 -4.72 3.40 11.03
N LEU A 125 -3.40 3.31 11.05
CA LEU A 125 -2.58 3.64 12.21
C LEU A 125 -2.06 5.06 12.10
N SER A 126 -1.94 5.77 13.23
CA SER A 126 -1.31 7.08 13.30
C SER A 126 -0.82 7.37 14.71
N THR A 127 0.24 8.18 14.84
CA THR A 127 0.76 8.63 16.13
C THR A 127 1.16 10.10 16.05
N GLU A 128 1.03 10.82 17.18
CA GLU A 128 1.57 12.18 17.27
C GLU A 128 3.10 12.20 17.14
N GLU A 129 3.77 11.16 17.63
CA GLU A 129 5.22 11.05 17.56
C GLU A 129 5.73 10.94 16.13
N ALA A 130 5.01 10.27 15.22
CA ALA A 130 5.36 10.23 13.81
C ALA A 130 5.28 11.62 13.17
N VAL A 131 4.28 12.44 13.54
CA VAL A 131 4.16 13.83 13.08
C VAL A 131 5.29 14.71 13.61
N LYS A 132 5.59 14.61 14.91
CA LYS A 132 6.68 15.35 15.55
C LYS A 132 8.03 14.99 14.91
N ASP A 133 8.29 13.70 14.71
CA ASP A 133 9.50 13.21 14.06
C ASP A 133 9.63 13.67 12.60
N ALA A 134 8.54 13.62 11.83
CA ALA A 134 8.54 14.10 10.44
C ALA A 134 8.96 15.58 10.37
N ASN A 135 8.38 16.43 11.21
CA ASN A 135 8.71 17.85 11.25
C ASN A 135 10.14 18.14 11.71
N LEU A 136 10.73 17.29 12.55
CA LEU A 136 12.14 17.36 12.94
C LEU A 136 13.11 16.93 11.83
N HIS A 137 12.63 16.19 10.83
CA HIS A 137 13.45 15.60 9.78
C HIS A 137 13.00 16.04 8.39
N ASN A 138 12.97 17.35 8.16
CA ASN A 138 12.68 17.97 6.87
C ASN A 138 11.35 17.50 6.26
N GLN A 139 10.33 17.32 7.11
CA GLN A 139 8.98 16.87 6.72
C GLN A 139 8.91 15.43 6.20
N ARG A 140 9.95 14.62 6.44
CA ARG A 140 10.02 13.23 6.00
C ARG A 140 9.70 12.28 7.14
N ALA A 141 8.46 11.78 7.17
CA ALA A 141 8.03 10.86 8.22
C ALA A 141 8.82 9.57 8.24
N ARG A 142 9.13 9.04 9.43
CA ARG A 142 9.68 7.70 9.60
C ARG A 142 8.55 6.66 9.55
N ILE A 143 8.68 5.69 8.65
CA ILE A 143 7.83 4.50 8.55
C ILE A 143 8.71 3.28 8.80
N ASN A 144 8.35 2.47 9.78
CA ASN A 144 9.01 1.20 10.05
C ASN A 144 8.31 0.12 9.22
N VAL A 145 9.08 -0.78 8.63
CA VAL A 145 8.56 -1.86 7.79
C VAL A 145 8.78 -3.17 8.53
N GLU A 146 7.72 -3.96 8.71
CA GLU A 146 7.81 -5.29 9.31
C GLU A 146 8.70 -6.20 8.45
N TRP A 147 9.57 -6.96 9.11
CA TRP A 147 10.52 -7.82 8.39
C TRP A 147 9.80 -9.05 7.83
N GLY A 148 9.91 -9.25 6.52
CA GLY A 148 9.28 -10.36 5.81
C GLY A 148 7.80 -10.19 5.50
N GLY A 149 7.02 -9.49 6.33
CA GLY A 149 5.59 -9.22 6.10
C GLY A 149 5.23 -7.81 5.65
N HIS A 150 6.22 -6.90 5.61
CA HIS A 150 6.15 -5.52 5.09
C HIS A 150 5.10 -4.57 5.62
N GLY A 151 4.30 -4.98 6.60
CA GLY A 151 3.37 -4.10 7.30
C GLY A 151 4.00 -2.75 7.66
N SER A 152 3.41 -1.67 7.14
CA SER A 152 3.91 -0.31 7.33
C SER A 152 3.41 0.28 8.65
N LEU A 153 4.34 0.66 9.51
CA LEU A 153 4.05 1.07 10.88
C LEU A 153 4.59 2.48 11.16
N PRO A 154 3.76 3.41 11.69
CA PRO A 154 4.24 4.74 12.06
C PRO A 154 5.22 4.63 13.23
N LEU A 155 6.04 5.66 13.43
CA LEU A 155 6.89 5.74 14.62
C LEU A 155 6.04 5.61 15.90
N ARG A 156 6.51 4.85 16.90
CA ARG A 156 5.80 4.56 18.16
C ARG A 156 4.51 3.76 18.01
N TRP A 157 4.34 3.01 16.91
CA TRP A 157 3.22 2.08 16.75
C TRP A 157 3.06 1.11 17.93
N GLU A 158 4.15 0.77 18.63
CA GLU A 158 4.17 -0.12 19.80
C GLU A 158 3.35 0.41 20.99
N LYS A 159 3.05 1.71 20.99
CA LYS A 159 2.19 2.34 22.00
C LYS A 159 0.71 2.30 21.65
N LEU A 160 0.37 1.92 20.42
CA LEU A 160 -1.02 1.85 19.98
C LEU A 160 -1.73 0.69 20.70
N PRO A 161 -3.02 0.84 21.03
CA PRO A 161 -3.80 -0.25 21.60
C PRO A 161 -3.76 -1.47 20.68
N ILE A 162 -3.62 -2.67 21.28
CA ILE A 162 -3.61 -3.94 20.55
C ILE A 162 -4.84 -4.08 19.63
N SER A 163 -5.99 -3.55 20.04
CA SER A 163 -7.21 -3.55 19.22
C SER A 163 -7.10 -2.78 17.89
N CYS A 164 -6.12 -1.89 17.74
CA CYS A 164 -5.82 -1.21 16.49
C CYS A 164 -4.94 -2.05 15.55
N ILE A 165 -4.26 -3.06 16.10
CA ILE A 165 -3.24 -3.88 15.42
C ILE A 165 -3.79 -5.28 15.14
N THR A 166 -4.66 -5.81 16.02
CA THR A 166 -5.30 -7.11 15.88
C THR A 166 -6.78 -6.92 15.59
N LEU A 167 -7.26 -7.43 14.46
CA LEU A 167 -8.70 -7.63 14.28
C LEU A 167 -9.17 -8.71 15.26
N PRO A 168 -10.31 -8.54 15.96
CA PRO A 168 -10.92 -9.68 16.63
C PRO A 168 -11.22 -10.74 15.56
N ILE A 169 -10.93 -12.02 15.84
CA ILE A 169 -11.36 -13.13 15.00
C ILE A 169 -12.89 -13.14 15.02
N ILE A 170 -13.52 -12.42 14.09
CA ILE A 170 -14.96 -12.49 13.90
C ILE A 170 -15.21 -13.84 13.21
N LYS A 171 -15.68 -14.83 13.98
CA LYS A 171 -16.32 -16.03 13.42
C LYS A 171 -17.67 -15.61 12.81
N THR A 172 -17.65 -14.94 11.67
CA THR A 172 -18.88 -14.52 11.00
C THR A 172 -19.43 -15.66 10.16
N LYS A 173 -20.55 -16.23 10.59
CA LYS A 173 -21.45 -17.01 9.75
C LYS A 173 -21.90 -16.11 8.59
N ILE A 174 -21.51 -16.45 7.36
CA ILE A 174 -21.83 -15.67 6.16
C ILE A 174 -23.36 -15.58 6.03
N ARG A 175 -23.90 -14.36 6.07
CA ARG A 175 -25.27 -14.05 5.66
C ARG A 175 -25.20 -13.08 4.50
N THR A 176 -25.48 -13.58 3.30
CA THR A 176 -25.46 -12.81 2.06
C THR A 176 -26.54 -11.74 2.07
N SER A 177 -26.19 -10.47 1.88
CA SER A 177 -27.13 -9.46 1.43
C SER A 177 -26.47 -8.60 0.35
N LYS A 178 -27.14 -8.51 -0.80
CA LYS A 178 -26.73 -7.70 -1.95
C LYS A 178 -27.04 -6.23 -1.65
N LYS A 179 -26.07 -5.33 -1.83
CA LYS A 179 -26.30 -3.88 -1.90
C LYS A 179 -25.47 -3.24 -3.03
N PRO A 180 -25.93 -2.11 -3.59
CA PRO A 180 -25.55 -1.65 -4.92
C PRO A 180 -24.28 -0.79 -4.93
N ILE A 181 -23.70 -0.70 -6.12
CA ILE A 181 -22.45 -0.02 -6.45
C ILE A 181 -22.71 1.49 -6.62
N ILE A 182 -21.89 2.32 -6.00
CA ILE A 182 -21.84 3.79 -6.15
C ILE A 182 -20.68 4.11 -7.12
N PRO A 183 -20.81 5.05 -8.08
CA PRO A 183 -19.78 5.30 -9.09
C PRO A 183 -18.54 6.00 -8.51
N ALA A 184 -17.38 5.64 -9.04
CA ALA A 184 -16.06 6.13 -8.63
C ALA A 184 -15.82 7.58 -9.10
N THR A 185 -15.36 8.42 -8.17
CA THR A 185 -14.83 9.76 -8.46
C THR A 185 -13.37 9.64 -8.91
N THR A 186 -12.97 10.49 -9.86
CA THR A 186 -11.66 10.52 -10.53
C THR A 186 -10.48 10.62 -9.56
N PHE A 187 -9.46 9.76 -9.73
CA PHE A 187 -8.18 9.79 -9.04
C PHE A 187 -7.07 10.12 -10.05
N PHE A 188 -6.13 10.99 -9.69
CA PHE A 188 -4.93 11.25 -10.48
C PHE A 188 -3.84 10.26 -10.06
N LEU A 189 -3.37 9.43 -11.00
CA LEU A 189 -2.28 8.47 -10.78
C LEU A 189 -0.96 9.08 -11.24
N LEU A 190 0.00 9.25 -10.34
CA LEU A 190 1.35 9.68 -10.68
C LEU A 190 2.33 8.51 -10.51
N THR A 191 2.87 8.03 -11.63
CA THR A 191 3.94 7.03 -11.67
C THR A 191 5.28 7.76 -11.81
N ILE A 192 6.16 7.62 -10.82
CA ILE A 192 7.55 8.09 -10.92
C ILE A 192 8.39 6.85 -11.24
N ILE A 193 8.92 6.78 -12.47
CA ILE A 193 9.83 5.72 -12.95
C ILE A 193 11.27 6.06 -12.54
#